data_AF-A0A9W8J071-F1
#
_entry.id   AF-A0A9W8J071-F1
#
_cell.length_a   1.000
_cell.length_b   1.000
_cell.length_c   1.000
_cell.angle_alpha   90.00
_cell.angle_beta   90.00
_cell.angle_gamma   90.00
#
_symmetry.space_group_name_H-M   'P 1'
#
loop_
_entity.id
_entity.type
_entity.pdbx_description
1 polymer ?
#
loop_
_entity_poly.entity_id
_entity_poly.type
_entity_poly.pdbx_seq_one_letter_code
_entity_poly.pdbx_strand_id
1 'polypeptide(L)'
;MLSIVQYSNVPRPKMSSRTVTLGPSLAHGSFPFEAKQLRISSDPVFLGSADQTGKQGEPSRKAENHNGWFGPKQNDKSPGEDIYPLSLSGMHARIWADGNKVFIRDVETAFGTYVNGTRIAQDVELKSGDVVPSVPH
;
A
#
# COMPACT_ATOMS: atom_id res chain seq x y z
N MET A 1 -14.08 -35.17 8.16
CA MET A 1 -14.40 -35.12 6.72
C MET A 1 -14.87 -33.70 6.43
N LEU A 2 -14.08 -32.90 5.72
CA LEU A 2 -14.46 -31.51 5.37
C LEU A 2 -14.08 -31.30 3.90
N SER A 3 -15.08 -31.45 3.03
CA SER A 3 -15.01 -31.04 1.63
C SER A 3 -15.52 -29.62 1.52
N ILE A 4 -14.72 -28.75 0.91
CA ILE A 4 -15.22 -27.53 0.28
C ILE A 4 -14.90 -27.67 -1.20
N VAL A 5 -15.94 -27.97 -1.98
CA VAL A 5 -15.91 -27.91 -3.43
C VAL A 5 -16.59 -26.60 -3.82
N GLN A 6 -15.83 -25.65 -4.35
CA GLN A 6 -16.39 -24.59 -5.18
C GLN A 6 -15.52 -24.47 -6.44
N TYR A 7 -15.88 -25.24 -7.46
CA TYR A 7 -15.54 -24.91 -8.83
C TYR A 7 -16.61 -23.98 -9.36
N SER A 8 -16.32 -22.69 -9.38
CA SER A 8 -17.08 -21.74 -10.17
C SER A 8 -16.21 -21.37 -11.37
N ASN A 9 -16.42 -22.07 -12.49
CA ASN A 9 -15.85 -21.76 -13.80
C ASN A 9 -16.60 -20.56 -14.41
N VAL A 10 -16.69 -19.46 -13.65
CA VAL A 10 -17.23 -18.19 -14.15
C VAL A 10 -16.20 -17.68 -15.16
N PRO A 11 -16.59 -17.25 -16.37
CA PRO A 11 -15.69 -16.51 -17.22
C PRO A 11 -15.22 -15.32 -16.39
N ARG A 12 -13.94 -15.28 -16.00
CA ARG A 12 -13.38 -14.11 -15.31
C ARG A 12 -13.68 -12.94 -16.25
N PRO A 13 -14.54 -11.97 -15.87
CA PRO A 13 -14.73 -10.79 -16.69
C PRO A 13 -13.34 -10.24 -16.98
N LYS A 14 -13.07 -9.84 -18.23
CA LYS A 14 -11.77 -9.33 -18.65
C LYS A 14 -11.35 -8.28 -17.63
N MET A 15 -10.44 -8.63 -16.73
CA MET A 15 -10.20 -7.85 -15.52
C MET A 15 -9.54 -6.56 -15.97
N SER A 16 -10.32 -5.48 -16.00
CA SER A 16 -9.85 -4.16 -16.39
C SER A 16 -8.78 -3.75 -15.40
N SER A 17 -7.52 -3.80 -15.81
CA SER A 17 -6.44 -3.29 -14.99
C SER A 17 -6.64 -1.79 -14.81
N ARG A 18 -6.66 -1.34 -13.56
CA ARG A 18 -6.77 0.08 -13.21
C ARG A 18 -5.43 0.59 -12.75
N THR A 19 -5.09 1.81 -13.15
CA THR A 19 -3.92 2.51 -12.62
C THR A 19 -4.37 3.46 -11.53
N VAL A 20 -3.77 3.35 -10.35
CA VAL A 20 -3.96 4.25 -9.23
C VAL A 20 -2.68 5.04 -9.03
N THR A 21 -2.77 6.36 -9.03
CA THR A 21 -1.63 7.23 -8.73
C THR A 21 -1.66 7.62 -7.26
N LEU A 22 -0.63 7.28 -6.50
CA LEU A 22 -0.40 7.78 -5.15
C LEU A 22 0.64 8.89 -5.22
N GLY A 23 0.28 10.10 -4.83
CA GLY A 23 1.20 11.23 -4.73
C GLY A 23 1.57 11.54 -3.28
N PRO A 24 2.72 12.20 -3.02
CA PRO A 24 3.02 12.71 -1.70
C PRO A 24 1.93 13.69 -1.25
N SER A 25 1.47 13.55 -0.02
CA SER A 25 0.54 14.49 0.58
C SER A 25 1.28 15.72 1.10
N LEU A 26 0.70 16.91 0.94
CA LEU A 26 1.16 18.15 1.56
C LEU A 26 0.74 18.25 3.04
N ALA A 27 -0.03 17.29 3.55
CA ALA A 27 -0.41 17.26 4.95
C ALA A 27 0.83 17.16 5.85
N HIS A 28 0.83 17.92 6.95
CA HIS A 28 1.94 17.93 7.92
C HIS A 28 2.25 16.50 8.40
N GLY A 29 3.53 16.17 8.59
CA GLY A 29 3.92 14.83 9.06
C GLY A 29 3.76 13.69 8.05
N SER A 30 3.31 13.96 6.81
CA SER A 30 3.33 12.96 5.74
C SER A 30 4.77 12.63 5.37
N PHE A 31 5.08 11.34 5.30
CA PHE A 31 6.39 10.91 4.83
C PHE A 31 6.53 11.22 3.33
N PRO A 32 7.59 11.92 2.89
CA PRO A 32 7.77 12.24 1.48
C PRO A 32 8.12 10.98 0.67
N PHE A 33 7.53 10.83 -0.51
CA PHE A 33 7.86 9.77 -1.45
C PHE A 33 7.62 10.23 -2.90
N GLU A 34 8.30 9.60 -3.85
CA GLU A 34 8.02 9.83 -5.28
C GLU A 34 6.67 9.24 -5.66
N ALA A 35 5.92 9.93 -6.52
CA ALA A 35 4.60 9.48 -6.94
C ALA A 35 4.63 8.06 -7.52
N LYS A 36 3.67 7.23 -7.10
CA LYS A 36 3.56 5.82 -7.49
C LYS A 36 2.39 5.60 -8.43
N GLN A 37 2.60 4.84 -9.51
CA GLN A 37 1.59 4.39 -10.47
C GLN A 37 1.33 2.90 -10.29
N LEU A 38 0.36 2.58 -9.45
CA LEU A 38 0.02 1.21 -9.07
C LEU A 38 -0.95 0.62 -10.07
N ARG A 39 -0.52 -0.40 -10.82
CA ARG A 39 -1.39 -1.15 -11.72
C ARG A 39 -2.08 -2.28 -10.96
N ILE A 40 -3.34 -2.08 -10.63
CA ILE A 40 -4.20 -3.06 -9.96
C ILE A 40 -4.91 -3.87 -11.05
N SER A 41 -4.72 -5.19 -11.07
CA SER A 41 -5.32 -6.08 -12.06
C SER A 41 -6.17 -7.16 -11.40
N SER A 42 -5.72 -8.41 -11.41
CA SER A 42 -6.33 -9.50 -10.65
C SER A 42 -5.89 -9.53 -9.20
N ASP A 43 -4.61 -9.23 -8.99
CA ASP A 43 -3.97 -9.38 -7.68
C ASP A 43 -3.98 -8.06 -6.94
N PRO A 44 -4.17 -8.08 -5.61
CA PRO A 44 -4.03 -6.91 -4.78
C PRO A 44 -2.60 -6.39 -4.82
N VAL A 45 -2.44 -5.08 -4.75
CA VAL A 45 -1.15 -4.44 -4.52
C VAL A 45 -0.98 -4.22 -3.03
N PHE A 46 0.14 -4.68 -2.47
CA PHE A 46 0.48 -4.41 -1.08
C PHE A 46 1.21 -3.08 -0.95
N LEU A 47 0.83 -2.32 0.06
CA LEU A 47 1.48 -1.09 0.48
C LEU A 47 2.29 -1.37 1.74
N GLY A 48 3.56 -0.98 1.77
CA GLY A 48 4.41 -1.20 2.94
C GLY A 48 5.80 -0.62 2.81
N SER A 49 6.58 -0.71 3.87
CA SER A 49 7.98 -0.27 3.85
C SER A 49 8.82 -1.25 3.03
N ALA A 50 9.70 -0.70 2.19
CA ALA A 50 10.73 -1.46 1.53
C ALA A 50 11.67 -2.07 2.57
N ASP A 51 12.25 -3.24 2.28
CA ASP A 51 13.20 -3.86 3.19
C ASP A 51 14.39 -2.92 3.43
N GLN A 52 14.83 -2.84 4.69
CA GLN A 52 16.16 -2.35 4.98
C GLN A 52 17.14 -3.30 4.30
N THR A 53 17.97 -2.77 3.40
CA THR A 53 19.05 -3.50 2.72
C THR A 53 19.84 -4.32 3.76
N GLY A 54 19.62 -5.63 3.83
CA GLY A 54 20.32 -6.50 4.79
C GLY A 54 19.54 -7.67 5.41
N LYS A 55 18.20 -7.75 5.31
CA LYS A 55 17.46 -8.93 5.78
C LYS A 55 17.44 -10.04 4.71
N GLN A 56 18.29 -11.06 4.90
CA GLN A 56 18.35 -12.22 4.02
C GLN A 56 17.15 -13.14 4.25
N GLY A 57 16.43 -13.50 3.19
CA GLY A 57 15.40 -14.57 3.21
C GLY A 57 13.99 -14.16 2.78
N GLU A 58 13.69 -12.87 2.65
CA GLU A 58 12.40 -12.37 2.14
C GLU A 58 12.51 -11.98 0.64
N PRO A 59 11.43 -12.08 -0.15
CA PRO A 59 11.40 -11.51 -1.50
C PRO A 59 11.72 -10.02 -1.41
N SER A 60 12.68 -9.52 -2.19
CA SER A 60 13.15 -8.13 -2.08
C SER A 60 11.99 -7.15 -2.26
N ARG A 61 11.59 -6.45 -1.19
CA ARG A 61 10.58 -5.39 -1.24
C ARG A 61 11.21 -4.09 -1.72
N LYS A 62 11.78 -4.10 -2.92
CA LYS A 62 12.45 -2.93 -3.49
C LYS A 62 11.42 -1.85 -3.83
N ALA A 63 11.64 -0.63 -3.36
CA ALA A 63 10.79 0.50 -3.70
C ALA A 63 10.92 0.87 -5.18
N GLU A 64 9.78 0.95 -5.86
CA GLU A 64 9.70 1.38 -7.26
C GLU A 64 8.49 2.29 -7.47
N ASN A 65 8.51 3.07 -8.54
CA ASN A 65 7.41 3.97 -8.87
C ASN A 65 6.14 3.21 -9.30
N HIS A 66 6.20 1.92 -9.64
CA HIS A 66 5.04 1.15 -10.10
C HIS A 66 4.61 0.06 -9.11
N ASN A 67 5.10 0.12 -7.87
CA ASN A 67 4.73 -0.82 -6.81
C ASN A 67 4.43 -0.09 -5.48
N GLY A 68 3.82 -0.81 -4.54
CA GLY A 68 3.41 -0.25 -3.25
C GLY A 68 4.50 -0.24 -2.18
N TRP A 69 5.77 -0.51 -2.51
CA TRP A 69 6.87 -0.49 -1.54
C TRP A 69 7.47 0.91 -1.42
N PHE A 70 7.46 1.48 -0.22
CA PHE A 70 7.96 2.82 0.06
C PHE A 70 9.37 2.72 0.64
N GLY A 71 10.33 3.31 -0.06
CA GLY A 71 11.74 3.35 0.32
C GLY A 71 12.03 4.43 1.36
N PRO A 72 13.24 4.41 1.94
CA PRO A 72 13.69 5.49 2.80
C PRO A 72 13.89 6.81 2.03
N LYS A 73 13.89 7.91 2.76
CA LYS A 73 14.39 9.20 2.29
C LYS A 73 15.82 9.39 2.82
N GLN A 74 16.73 9.90 1.98
CA GLN A 74 18.05 10.32 2.44
C GLN A 74 17.95 11.49 3.44
N ASN A 75 18.71 11.40 4.52
CA ASN A 75 18.84 12.50 5.46
C ASN A 75 19.71 13.63 4.85
N ASP A 76 19.08 14.76 4.52
CA ASP A 76 19.76 15.95 3.98
C ASP A 76 20.85 16.48 4.94
N LYS A 77 20.74 16.22 6.25
CA LYS A 77 21.69 16.63 7.29
C LYS A 77 22.79 15.60 7.55
N SER A 78 22.62 14.36 7.12
CA SER A 78 23.58 13.26 7.37
C SER A 78 23.59 12.30 6.17
N PRO A 79 24.37 12.62 5.12
CA PRO A 79 24.47 11.78 3.94
C PRO A 79 24.89 10.35 4.32
N GLY A 80 24.12 9.35 3.88
CA GLY A 80 24.34 7.94 4.21
C GLY A 80 23.46 7.41 5.35
N GLU A 81 22.67 8.27 6.01
CA GLU A 81 21.62 7.86 6.94
C GLU A 81 20.25 7.88 6.23
N ASP A 82 19.63 6.70 6.15
CA ASP A 82 18.31 6.51 5.56
C ASP A 82 17.21 6.69 6.61
N ILE A 83 16.24 7.57 6.35
CA ILE A 83 15.06 7.78 7.18
C ILE A 83 13.93 6.94 6.62
N TYR A 84 13.45 5.98 7.39
CA TYR A 84 12.31 5.13 7.03
C TYR A 84 11.00 5.68 7.61
N PRO A 85 9.85 5.44 6.95
CA PRO A 85 8.55 5.79 7.50
C PRO A 85 8.24 4.94 8.75
N LEU A 86 8.38 5.52 9.95
CA LEU A 86 8.22 4.81 11.23
C LEU A 86 6.82 4.18 11.43
N SER A 87 5.79 4.78 10.84
CA SER A 87 4.40 4.32 10.94
C SER A 87 4.03 3.24 9.92
N LEU A 88 4.89 2.96 8.94
CA LEU A 88 4.59 2.03 7.86
C LEU A 88 5.22 0.66 8.13
N SER A 89 4.38 -0.35 8.31
CA SER A 89 4.82 -1.73 8.48
C SER A 89 5.39 -2.30 7.17
N GLY A 90 6.23 -3.35 7.27
CA GLY A 90 6.80 -4.00 6.09
C GLY A 90 5.76 -4.51 5.09
N MET A 91 4.58 -4.91 5.56
CA MET A 91 3.38 -5.12 4.76
C MET A 91 2.23 -4.50 5.57
N HIS A 92 1.72 -3.36 5.13
CA HIS A 92 0.90 -2.48 5.98
C HIS A 92 -0.57 -2.45 5.58
N ALA A 93 -0.82 -2.26 4.29
CA ALA A 93 -2.16 -2.30 3.74
C ALA A 93 -2.17 -3.06 2.43
N ARG A 94 -3.34 -3.46 1.98
CA ARG A 94 -3.55 -3.97 0.63
C ARG A 94 -4.59 -3.12 -0.08
N ILE A 95 -4.39 -2.91 -1.37
CA ILE A 95 -5.36 -2.27 -2.25
C ILE A 95 -5.76 -3.23 -3.37
N TRP A 96 -7.03 -3.22 -3.73
CA TRP A 96 -7.55 -4.02 -4.84
C TRP A 96 -8.65 -3.27 -5.57
N ALA A 97 -8.96 -3.72 -6.78
CA ALA A 97 -10.03 -3.19 -7.58
C ALA A 97 -11.20 -4.19 -7.55
N ASP A 98 -12.41 -3.67 -7.37
CA ASP A 98 -13.64 -4.42 -7.59
C ASP A 98 -14.55 -3.58 -8.49
N GLY A 99 -14.73 -4.06 -9.73
CA GLY A 99 -15.35 -3.30 -10.81
C GLY A 99 -14.67 -1.95 -11.05
N ASN A 100 -15.42 -0.86 -10.84
CA ASN A 100 -14.94 0.51 -11.03
C ASN A 100 -14.40 1.16 -9.75
N LYS A 101 -14.36 0.41 -8.65
CA LYS A 101 -14.00 0.90 -7.33
C LYS A 101 -12.64 0.36 -6.92
N VAL A 102 -11.92 1.15 -6.15
CA VAL A 102 -10.66 0.76 -5.52
C VAL A 102 -10.91 0.70 -4.03
N PHE A 103 -10.41 -0.34 -3.38
CA PHE A 103 -10.57 -0.53 -1.94
C PHE A 103 -9.21 -0.62 -1.27
N ILE A 104 -9.18 -0.28 0.02
CA ILE A 104 -8.04 -0.47 0.92
C ILE A 104 -8.47 -1.22 2.17
N ARG A 105 -7.57 -2.07 2.68
CA ARG A 105 -7.70 -2.77 3.96
C ARG A 105 -6.36 -2.76 4.68
N ASP A 106 -6.40 -2.52 5.98
CA ASP A 106 -5.28 -2.76 6.90
C ASP A 106 -5.02 -4.27 7.02
N VAL A 107 -3.76 -4.71 6.90
CA VAL A 107 -3.42 -6.13 7.06
C VAL A 107 -3.06 -6.48 8.52
N GLU A 108 -3.87 -5.98 9.45
CA GLU A 108 -3.74 -6.17 10.91
C GLU A 108 -2.42 -5.60 11.46
N THR A 109 -2.13 -4.36 11.09
CA THR A 109 -0.89 -3.70 11.52
C THR A 109 -1.01 -3.12 12.91
N ALA A 110 0.13 -3.02 13.62
CA ALA A 110 0.17 -2.46 14.98
C ALA A 110 -0.30 -0.99 15.04
N PHE A 111 0.01 -0.19 14.01
CA PHE A 111 -0.38 1.22 13.94
C PHE A 111 -1.78 1.40 13.32
N GLY A 112 -2.24 0.42 12.53
CA GLY A 112 -3.46 0.52 11.73
C GLY A 112 -3.29 1.43 10.51
N THR A 113 -4.25 1.31 9.59
CA THR A 113 -4.34 2.15 8.40
C THR A 113 -5.35 3.28 8.63
N TYR A 114 -5.07 4.45 8.03
CA TYR A 114 -5.91 5.63 8.12
C TYR A 114 -6.20 6.16 6.72
N VAL A 115 -7.46 6.56 6.50
CA VAL A 115 -7.91 7.26 5.30
C VAL A 115 -8.42 8.62 5.74
N ASN A 116 -7.83 9.70 5.21
CA ASN A 116 -8.20 11.08 5.56
C ASN A 116 -8.21 11.33 7.09
N GLY A 117 -7.19 10.84 7.79
CA GLY A 117 -7.06 10.96 9.25
C GLY A 117 -7.96 10.04 10.08
N THR A 118 -8.86 9.27 9.46
CA THR A 118 -9.76 8.35 10.15
C THR A 118 -9.24 6.92 10.07
N ARG A 119 -9.07 6.25 11.23
CA ARG A 119 -8.61 4.85 11.27
C ARG A 119 -9.67 3.95 10.63
N ILE A 120 -9.26 3.09 9.71
CA ILE A 120 -10.16 2.12 9.08
C ILE A 120 -10.14 0.81 9.88
N ALA A 121 -11.32 0.20 10.05
CA ALA A 121 -11.49 -1.10 10.70
C ALA A 121 -11.93 -2.20 9.71
N GLN A 122 -12.38 -1.81 8.52
CA GLN A 122 -12.89 -2.68 7.47
C GLN A 122 -12.46 -2.14 6.11
N ASP A 123 -12.93 -2.78 5.03
CA ASP A 123 -12.69 -2.33 3.66
C ASP A 123 -13.27 -0.94 3.46
N VAL A 124 -12.45 -0.03 2.96
CA VAL A 124 -12.87 1.32 2.61
C VAL A 124 -12.64 1.54 1.12
N GLU A 125 -13.67 2.02 0.43
CA GLU A 125 -13.58 2.47 -0.95
C GLU A 125 -12.75 3.76 -0.99
N LEU A 126 -11.64 3.74 -1.74
CA LEU A 126 -10.80 4.90 -2.00
C LEU A 126 -11.36 5.72 -3.15
N LYS A 127 -11.38 7.03 -2.93
CA LYS A 127 -11.75 8.05 -3.91
C LYS A 127 -10.53 8.87 -4.31
N SER A 128 -10.62 9.50 -5.48
CA SER A 128 -9.58 10.42 -5.92
C SER A 128 -9.43 11.55 -4.92
N GLY A 129 -8.20 11.79 -4.47
CA GLY A 129 -7.87 12.80 -3.47
C GLY A 129 -7.82 12.30 -2.03
N ASP A 130 -8.18 11.03 -1.76
CA ASP A 130 -8.01 10.45 -0.44
C ASP A 130 -6.52 10.34 -0.05
N VAL A 131 -6.23 10.61 1.21
CA VAL A 131 -4.88 10.56 1.79
C VAL A 131 -4.71 9.28 2.60
N VAL A 132 -3.66 8.53 2.29
CA VAL A 132 -3.25 7.27 2.96
C VAL A 132 -1.73 7.16 3.01
N PRO A 133 -1.12 6.53 4.02
CA PRO A 133 -1.55 6.42 5.42
C PRO A 133 -1.21 7.72 6.17
N SER A 134 -2.23 8.39 6.74
CA SER A 134 -2.02 9.56 7.62
C SER A 134 -2.20 9.15 9.08
N VAL A 135 -1.13 9.09 9.87
CA VAL A 135 -1.30 9.03 11.34
C VAL A 135 -2.08 10.26 11.82
N PRO A 136 -2.99 10.15 12.80
CA PRO A 136 -3.63 11.31 13.40
C PRO A 136 -2.57 12.25 13.98
N HIS A 137 -2.81 13.56 13.81
CA HIS A 137 -2.03 14.62 14.46
C HIS A 137 -2.21 14.60 15.98
#